data_AF-A0AAN5VQC0-F1
#
_entry.id   AF-A0AAN5VQC0-F1
#
_cell.length_a   1.000
_cell.length_b   1.000
_cell.length_c   1.000
_cell.angle_alpha   90.00
_cell.angle_beta   90.00
_cell.angle_gamma   90.00
#
_symmetry.space_group_name_H-M   'P 1'
#
loop_
_entity.id
_entity.type
_entity.pdbx_description
1 polymer ?
#
loop_
_entity_poly.entity_id
_entity_poly.type
_entity_poly.pdbx_seq_one_letter_code
_entity_poly.pdbx_strand_id
1 'polypeptide(L)'
;MAKHGNYERLLNWLKRAGLEEEQTEEMCIEAVSKNGMALEFVKEQTDKICLEAVKQNGKALRFVKNKTEKICLEAVKQNGLALFHAKNKTEGMCLIAVKQNGLALKYVKKQTPKICIESVKQNGKALKYVREQTEEICIEAVKQDGNALKFVGEQTEDICLLAVRQDGSLLKYVETQTEEICITAIREKHFALCYVGKQTYELCLNAVKHNGNSLCYIRWEELNASKNNIYELCLEAVRQDGRSIVYINERNTKLSKEKIRKLSLEAVRKGAPLLYIKMSMLGFSKEEMNTLYLEAVKQNGLEVRHVRTQTSELCLTAVKQNGLALEYVNKQTKAVCIEAVKQNGLALRHIKEQTLEICIMAVKQNPLALEYVNKQTPEICIMAVRKNGLVLSYVNEQSYNVCLEAVKQNGEAVVFIKFNELNLSNDEIEILHITAIKSNPIVIECIENKKKYIELFDNIILSEAKGKAKEVIAIKVNGEWLFTVGCQNNITKDEFIERIYNEGGGFDLEKGINSHRKVYLDFLKQF
;
A
#
# COMPACT_ATOMS: atom_id res chain seq x y z
N MET A 1 40.15 12.50 0.17
CA MET A 1 39.85 11.34 -0.71
C MET A 1 41.11 10.56 -1.14
N ALA A 2 42.09 10.35 -0.24
CA ALA A 2 43.43 9.86 -0.61
C ALA A 2 43.60 8.32 -0.70
N LYS A 3 42.53 7.52 -0.51
CA LYS A 3 42.64 6.05 -0.53
C LYS A 3 42.48 5.43 -1.93
N HIS A 4 41.84 6.10 -2.89
CA HIS A 4 41.60 5.52 -4.23
C HIS A 4 42.80 5.67 -5.20
N GLY A 5 43.54 6.78 -5.13
CA GLY A 5 44.67 7.05 -6.05
C GLY A 5 45.89 6.13 -5.86
N ASN A 6 46.00 5.44 -4.72
CA ASN A 6 47.15 4.56 -4.43
C ASN A 6 46.92 3.13 -4.94
N TYR A 7 45.66 2.68 -5.03
CA TYR A 7 45.32 1.32 -5.45
C TYR A 7 45.44 1.11 -6.97
N GLU A 8 44.87 2.01 -7.79
CA GLU A 8 44.99 1.91 -9.25
C GLU A 8 46.44 2.03 -9.72
N ARG A 9 47.24 2.87 -9.03
CA ARG A 9 48.69 2.96 -9.26
C ARG A 9 49.40 1.66 -8.92
N LEU A 10 49.13 1.05 -7.77
CA LEU A 10 49.73 -0.22 -7.35
C LEU A 10 49.37 -1.38 -8.29
N LEU A 11 48.13 -1.41 -8.80
CA LEU A 11 47.65 -2.46 -9.69
C LEU A 11 48.14 -2.27 -11.14
N ASN A 12 48.24 -1.02 -11.61
CA ASN A 12 48.91 -0.69 -12.88
C ASN A 12 50.42 -0.93 -12.81
N TRP A 13 51.03 -0.71 -11.65
CA TRP A 13 52.43 -1.06 -11.40
C TRP A 13 52.64 -2.57 -11.42
N LEU A 14 51.85 -3.38 -10.71
CA LEU A 14 51.99 -4.85 -10.74
C LEU A 14 51.85 -5.43 -12.16
N LYS A 15 50.95 -4.87 -12.98
CA LYS A 15 50.82 -5.21 -14.39
C LYS A 15 52.07 -4.86 -15.22
N ARG A 16 52.76 -3.76 -14.89
CA ARG A 16 53.98 -3.29 -15.58
C ARG A 16 55.27 -3.96 -15.06
N ALA A 17 55.41 -4.17 -13.75
CA ALA A 17 56.50 -4.93 -13.13
C ALA A 17 56.51 -6.41 -13.58
N GLY A 18 55.36 -6.90 -14.05
CA GLY A 18 55.25 -8.11 -14.86
C GLY A 18 56.25 -8.19 -16.03
N LEU A 19 56.69 -7.04 -16.55
CA LEU A 19 57.50 -6.93 -17.77
C LEU A 19 58.94 -6.44 -17.51
N GLU A 20 59.23 -5.60 -16.50
CA GLU A 20 60.55 -4.89 -16.41
C GLU A 20 61.18 -4.67 -15.00
N GLU A 21 60.51 -4.92 -13.85
CA GLU A 21 61.04 -4.63 -12.49
C GLU A 21 60.87 -5.81 -11.48
N GLU A 22 61.72 -5.87 -10.44
CA GLU A 22 61.64 -6.87 -9.35
C GLU A 22 60.47 -6.60 -8.39
N GLN A 23 59.67 -7.64 -8.10
CA GLN A 23 58.55 -7.59 -7.15
C GLN A 23 59.00 -8.00 -5.75
N THR A 24 58.81 -7.16 -4.73
CA THR A 24 59.08 -7.53 -3.32
C THR A 24 57.86 -8.21 -2.66
N GLU A 25 58.10 -9.05 -1.65
CA GLU A 25 57.02 -9.76 -0.93
C GLU A 25 56.05 -8.78 -0.24
N GLU A 26 56.56 -7.69 0.35
CA GLU A 26 55.75 -6.67 1.04
C GLU A 26 54.79 -5.94 0.10
N MET A 27 55.27 -5.56 -1.09
CA MET A 27 54.45 -4.91 -2.12
C MET A 27 53.35 -5.84 -2.64
N CYS A 28 53.69 -7.12 -2.84
CA CYS A 28 52.74 -8.16 -3.22
C CYS A 28 51.66 -8.34 -2.15
N ILE A 29 52.03 -8.39 -0.87
CA ILE A 29 51.10 -8.46 0.27
C ILE A 29 50.18 -7.22 0.33
N GLU A 30 50.73 -6.02 0.19
CA GLU A 30 49.93 -4.78 0.20
C GLU A 30 48.91 -4.77 -0.96
N ALA A 31 49.31 -5.24 -2.14
CA ALA A 31 48.41 -5.30 -3.27
C ALA A 31 47.29 -6.31 -3.08
N VAL A 32 47.60 -7.54 -2.66
CA VAL A 32 46.59 -8.59 -2.49
C VAL A 32 45.68 -8.35 -1.28
N SER A 33 46.16 -7.65 -0.24
CA SER A 33 45.31 -7.24 0.89
C SER A 33 44.30 -6.15 0.51
N LYS A 34 44.59 -5.31 -0.50
CA LYS A 34 43.63 -4.36 -1.08
C LYS A 34 42.70 -5.02 -2.10
N ASN A 35 43.21 -5.93 -2.92
CA ASN A 35 42.43 -6.75 -3.85
C ASN A 35 43.07 -8.11 -4.06
N GLY A 36 42.46 -9.17 -3.53
CA GLY A 36 42.99 -10.53 -3.62
C GLY A 36 43.16 -11.03 -5.05
N MET A 37 42.42 -10.47 -6.02
CA MET A 37 42.57 -10.80 -7.44
C MET A 37 43.90 -10.31 -8.05
N ALA A 38 44.59 -9.37 -7.39
CA ALA A 38 45.91 -8.91 -7.82
C ALA A 38 46.96 -10.04 -7.83
N LEU A 39 46.68 -11.17 -7.16
CA LEU A 39 47.51 -12.38 -7.17
C LEU A 39 47.80 -12.90 -8.59
N GLU A 40 46.93 -12.63 -9.56
CA GLU A 40 47.14 -12.93 -10.99
C GLU A 40 48.45 -12.38 -11.54
N PHE A 41 48.88 -11.21 -11.06
CA PHE A 41 50.07 -10.48 -11.54
C PHE A 41 51.32 -10.74 -10.70
N VAL A 42 51.24 -11.58 -9.67
CA VAL A 42 52.38 -11.92 -8.80
C VAL A 42 53.19 -13.06 -9.42
N LYS A 43 54.46 -12.79 -9.73
CA LYS A 43 55.40 -13.78 -10.32
C LYS A 43 55.77 -14.85 -9.30
N GLU A 44 56.39 -14.46 -8.20
CA GLU A 44 56.83 -15.36 -7.14
C GLU A 44 55.80 -15.37 -5.99
N GLN A 45 55.14 -16.52 -5.83
CA GLN A 45 54.03 -16.67 -4.89
C GLN A 45 54.50 -17.43 -3.65
N THR A 46 54.61 -16.72 -2.52
CA THR A 46 54.81 -17.34 -1.21
C THR A 46 53.46 -17.74 -0.60
N ASP A 47 53.47 -18.68 0.35
CA ASP A 47 52.28 -19.08 1.10
C ASP A 47 51.63 -17.88 1.81
N LYS A 48 52.44 -16.92 2.28
CA LYS A 48 51.97 -15.71 2.97
C LYS A 48 51.19 -14.80 2.02
N ILE A 49 51.73 -14.50 0.83
CA ILE A 49 51.02 -13.71 -0.20
C ILE A 49 49.73 -14.42 -0.59
N CYS A 50 49.78 -15.72 -0.86
CA CYS A 50 48.60 -16.49 -1.26
C CYS A 50 47.52 -16.51 -0.18
N LEU A 51 47.89 -16.70 1.09
CA LEU A 51 46.95 -16.69 2.21
C LEU A 51 46.28 -15.32 2.35
N GLU A 52 47.03 -14.23 2.25
CA GLU A 52 46.48 -12.88 2.33
C GLU A 52 45.50 -12.61 1.18
N ALA A 53 45.85 -13.03 -0.04
CA ALA A 53 45.00 -12.89 -1.20
C ALA A 53 43.65 -13.64 -1.05
N VAL A 54 43.68 -14.89 -0.59
CA VAL A 54 42.45 -15.69 -0.47
C VAL A 54 41.60 -15.31 0.74
N LYS A 55 42.21 -14.77 1.81
CA LYS A 55 41.48 -14.16 2.93
C LYS A 55 40.69 -12.93 2.47
N GLN A 56 41.29 -12.11 1.62
CA GLN A 56 40.63 -10.95 1.04
C GLN A 56 39.51 -11.36 0.08
N ASN A 57 39.80 -12.30 -0.83
CA ASN A 57 38.82 -12.82 -1.80
C ASN A 57 39.09 -14.30 -2.13
N GLY A 58 38.23 -15.19 -1.64
CA GLY A 58 38.38 -16.64 -1.87
C GLY A 58 38.44 -17.05 -3.35
N LYS A 59 37.93 -16.24 -4.29
CA LYS A 59 38.08 -16.51 -5.75
C LYS A 59 39.52 -16.40 -6.23
N ALA A 60 40.40 -15.72 -5.49
CA ALA A 60 41.82 -15.61 -5.80
C ALA A 60 42.53 -16.98 -5.83
N LEU A 61 41.95 -18.02 -5.22
CA LEU A 61 42.47 -19.38 -5.28
C LEU A 61 42.72 -19.87 -6.72
N ARG A 62 41.97 -19.35 -7.70
CA ARG A 62 42.17 -19.69 -9.12
C ARG A 62 43.59 -19.37 -9.62
N PHE A 63 44.23 -18.34 -9.06
CA PHE A 63 45.56 -17.85 -9.45
C PHE A 63 46.71 -18.42 -8.62
N VAL A 64 46.41 -19.14 -7.53
CA VAL A 64 47.43 -19.77 -6.68
C VAL A 64 48.13 -20.89 -7.47
N LYS A 65 49.45 -20.80 -7.65
CA LYS A 65 50.25 -21.83 -8.36
C LYS A 65 50.35 -23.11 -7.52
N ASN A 66 50.81 -22.99 -6.27
CA ASN A 66 50.92 -24.12 -5.34
C ASN A 66 49.76 -24.13 -4.33
N LYS A 67 48.73 -24.93 -4.61
CA LYS A 67 47.49 -24.98 -3.82
C LYS A 67 47.63 -25.92 -2.62
N THR A 68 48.29 -25.44 -1.56
CA THR A 68 48.38 -26.17 -0.29
C THR A 68 46.99 -26.31 0.36
N GLU A 69 46.81 -27.32 1.22
CA GLU A 69 45.53 -27.56 1.91
C GLU A 69 45.11 -26.34 2.74
N LYS A 70 46.08 -25.69 3.42
CA LYS A 70 45.85 -24.48 4.22
C LYS A 70 45.31 -23.32 3.39
N ILE A 71 45.91 -23.04 2.23
CA ILE A 71 45.44 -21.97 1.32
C ILE A 71 44.04 -22.31 0.77
N CYS A 72 43.82 -23.57 0.36
CA CYS A 72 42.52 -24.00 -0.13
C CYS A 72 41.43 -23.88 0.93
N LEU A 73 41.72 -24.31 2.16
CA LEU A 73 40.79 -24.24 3.28
C LEU A 73 40.41 -22.80 3.60
N GLU A 74 41.39 -21.90 3.65
CA GLU A 74 41.15 -20.47 3.91
C GLU A 74 40.31 -19.83 2.80
N ALA A 75 40.63 -20.13 1.54
CA ALA A 75 39.83 -19.68 0.40
C ALA A 75 38.38 -20.18 0.44
N VAL A 76 38.18 -21.44 0.84
CA VAL A 76 36.85 -22.07 0.94
C VAL A 76 36.05 -21.51 2.11
N LYS A 77 36.68 -21.21 3.25
CA LYS A 77 36.03 -20.50 4.36
C LYS A 77 35.52 -19.13 3.92
N GLN A 78 36.27 -18.45 3.06
CA GLN A 78 35.87 -17.15 2.56
C GLN A 78 34.87 -17.21 1.39
N ASN A 79 34.94 -18.23 0.54
CA ASN A 79 33.95 -18.47 -0.51
C ASN A 79 33.84 -19.96 -0.87
N GLY A 80 32.70 -20.58 -0.60
CA GLY A 80 32.50 -22.03 -0.71
C GLY A 80 32.61 -22.51 -2.14
N LEU A 81 32.34 -21.64 -3.12
CA LEU A 81 32.53 -21.96 -4.54
C LEU A 81 34.02 -22.03 -4.93
N ALA A 82 34.94 -21.49 -4.11
CA ALA A 82 36.37 -21.66 -4.30
C ALA A 82 36.80 -23.14 -4.25
N LEU A 83 35.97 -24.01 -3.65
CA LEU A 83 36.17 -25.47 -3.65
C LEU A 83 36.42 -26.02 -5.06
N PHE A 84 35.80 -25.41 -6.09
CA PHE A 84 36.05 -25.75 -7.50
C PHE A 84 37.55 -25.78 -7.83
N HIS A 85 38.30 -24.77 -7.41
CA HIS A 85 39.72 -24.61 -7.70
C HIS A 85 40.65 -25.41 -6.77
N ALA A 86 40.15 -25.94 -5.65
CA ALA A 86 40.97 -26.73 -4.72
C ALA A 86 41.45 -28.04 -5.36
N LYS A 87 42.75 -28.37 -5.22
CA LYS A 87 43.33 -29.59 -5.80
C LYS A 87 42.85 -30.85 -5.06
N ASN A 88 43.02 -30.87 -3.74
CA ASN A 88 42.56 -31.94 -2.85
C ASN A 88 41.36 -31.46 -2.05
N LYS A 89 40.24 -32.16 -2.16
CA LYS A 89 38.95 -31.80 -1.54
C LYS A 89 38.68 -32.77 -0.39
N THR A 90 39.17 -32.44 0.80
CA THR A 90 38.93 -33.24 2.01
C THR A 90 37.47 -33.13 2.45
N GLU A 91 36.97 -34.09 3.23
CA GLU A 91 35.59 -34.07 3.71
C GLU A 91 35.29 -32.81 4.54
N GLY A 92 36.21 -32.42 5.43
CA GLY A 92 36.09 -31.19 6.22
C GLY A 92 36.02 -29.92 5.36
N MET A 93 36.84 -29.83 4.31
CA MET A 93 36.79 -28.70 3.37
C MET A 93 35.48 -28.67 2.59
N CYS A 94 34.98 -29.83 2.14
CA CYS A 94 33.68 -29.95 1.48
C CYS A 94 32.53 -29.52 2.41
N LEU A 95 32.56 -29.92 3.68
CA LEU A 95 31.56 -29.51 4.68
C LEU A 95 31.54 -28.00 4.90
N ILE A 96 32.71 -27.37 5.02
CA ILE A 96 32.81 -25.90 5.14
C ILE A 96 32.25 -25.23 3.89
N ALA A 97 32.60 -25.74 2.70
CA ALA A 97 32.13 -25.18 1.44
C ALA A 97 30.60 -25.20 1.33
N VAL A 98 29.95 -26.34 1.62
CA VAL A 98 28.49 -26.48 1.49
C VAL A 98 27.73 -25.73 2.58
N LYS A 99 28.30 -25.62 3.79
CA LYS A 99 27.73 -24.79 4.86
C LYS A 99 27.73 -23.31 4.51
N GLN A 100 28.74 -22.86 3.76
CA GLN A 100 28.78 -21.48 3.29
C GLN A 100 27.91 -21.26 2.04
N ASN A 101 27.91 -22.21 1.11
CA ASN A 101 27.10 -22.17 -0.11
C ASN A 101 26.74 -23.60 -0.55
N GLY A 102 25.47 -24.01 -0.37
CA GLY A 102 24.99 -25.35 -0.66
C GLY A 102 25.21 -25.78 -2.11
N LEU A 103 25.24 -24.84 -3.06
CA LEU A 103 25.52 -25.14 -4.47
C LEU A 103 26.97 -25.58 -4.71
N ALA A 104 27.87 -25.37 -3.76
CA ALA A 104 29.24 -25.89 -3.81
C ALA A 104 29.27 -27.44 -3.86
N LEU A 105 28.17 -28.11 -3.51
CA LEU A 105 28.01 -29.57 -3.65
C LEU A 105 28.35 -30.05 -5.07
N LYS A 106 28.07 -29.24 -6.10
CA LYS A 106 28.43 -29.53 -7.50
C LYS A 106 29.91 -29.89 -7.68
N TYR A 107 30.79 -29.33 -6.85
CA TYR A 107 32.24 -29.51 -6.93
C TYR A 107 32.78 -30.60 -5.99
N VAL A 108 31.92 -31.23 -5.20
CA VAL A 108 32.30 -32.32 -4.29
C VAL A 108 32.42 -33.62 -5.08
N LYS A 109 33.62 -34.22 -5.07
CA LYS A 109 33.88 -35.50 -5.77
C LYS A 109 33.25 -36.69 -5.04
N LYS A 110 33.52 -36.85 -3.74
CA LYS A 110 32.95 -37.91 -2.90
C LYS A 110 31.90 -37.29 -1.98
N GLN A 111 30.63 -37.59 -2.24
CA GLN A 111 29.51 -37.08 -1.45
C GLN A 111 29.18 -38.08 -0.34
N THR A 112 29.18 -37.62 0.90
CA THR A 112 28.66 -38.38 2.05
C THR A 112 27.26 -37.86 2.38
N PRO A 113 26.38 -38.68 2.99
CA PRO A 113 25.04 -38.22 3.40
C PRO A 113 25.09 -36.92 4.23
N LYS A 114 26.09 -36.80 5.12
CA LYS A 114 26.33 -35.59 5.91
C LYS A 114 26.60 -34.35 5.05
N ILE A 115 27.46 -34.44 4.03
CA ILE A 115 27.72 -33.32 3.12
C ILE A 115 26.44 -32.95 2.35
N CYS A 116 25.70 -33.94 1.85
CA CYS A 116 24.47 -33.71 1.10
C CYS A 116 23.41 -33.02 1.98
N ILE A 117 23.16 -33.52 3.20
CA ILE A 117 22.21 -32.94 4.15
C ILE A 117 22.58 -31.48 4.47
N GLU A 118 23.84 -31.22 4.82
CA GLU A 118 24.30 -29.85 5.13
C GLU A 118 24.14 -28.90 3.92
N SER A 119 24.35 -29.41 2.70
CA SER A 119 24.18 -28.62 1.48
C SER A 119 22.72 -28.24 1.21
N VAL A 120 21.78 -29.17 1.42
CA VAL A 120 20.35 -28.92 1.16
C VAL A 120 19.70 -28.13 2.29
N LYS A 121 20.18 -28.27 3.52
CA LYS A 121 19.83 -27.38 4.65
C LYS A 121 20.20 -25.93 4.38
N GLN A 122 21.33 -25.71 3.71
CA GLN A 122 21.76 -24.37 3.33
C GLN A 122 20.97 -23.83 2.13
N ASN A 123 20.71 -24.67 1.13
CA ASN A 123 19.94 -24.33 -0.07
C ASN A 123 19.28 -25.58 -0.68
N GLY A 124 17.97 -25.71 -0.57
CA GLY A 124 17.20 -26.87 -1.03
C GLY A 124 17.39 -27.17 -2.52
N LYS A 125 17.67 -26.15 -3.34
CA LYS A 125 17.98 -26.33 -4.78
C LYS A 125 19.33 -26.99 -5.03
N ALA A 126 20.17 -27.19 -4.01
CA ALA A 126 21.37 -28.00 -4.09
C ALA A 126 21.06 -29.50 -4.33
N LEU A 127 19.82 -29.95 -4.06
CA LEU A 127 19.37 -31.32 -4.32
C LEU A 127 19.68 -31.79 -5.75
N LYS A 128 19.59 -30.89 -6.73
CA LYS A 128 19.95 -31.16 -8.14
C LYS A 128 21.39 -31.63 -8.38
N TYR A 129 22.27 -31.48 -7.39
CA TYR A 129 23.67 -31.91 -7.44
C TYR A 129 23.95 -33.14 -6.56
N VAL A 130 22.96 -33.64 -5.82
CA VAL A 130 23.05 -34.89 -5.05
C VAL A 130 23.01 -36.06 -6.03
N ARG A 131 24.01 -36.95 -5.97
CA ARG A 131 24.07 -38.13 -6.86
C ARG A 131 23.16 -39.26 -6.36
N GLU A 132 23.26 -39.56 -5.07
CA GLU A 132 22.47 -40.59 -4.41
C GLU A 132 21.45 -39.90 -3.49
N GLN A 133 20.20 -39.84 -3.94
CA GLN A 133 19.12 -39.22 -3.20
C GLN A 133 18.50 -40.23 -2.24
N THR A 134 18.50 -39.92 -0.95
CA THR A 134 17.72 -40.64 0.06
C THR A 134 16.48 -39.82 0.41
N GLU A 135 15.44 -40.48 0.92
CA GLU A 135 14.21 -39.81 1.36
C GLU A 135 14.51 -38.70 2.38
N GLU A 136 15.42 -38.93 3.33
CA GLU A 136 15.84 -37.92 4.32
C GLU A 136 16.44 -36.67 3.64
N ILE A 137 17.30 -36.83 2.64
CA ILE A 137 17.91 -35.71 1.91
C ILE A 137 16.84 -34.94 1.13
N CYS A 138 15.91 -35.66 0.48
CA CYS A 138 14.82 -35.05 -0.29
C CYS A 138 13.86 -34.28 0.62
N ILE A 139 13.45 -34.85 1.75
CA ILE A 139 12.60 -34.20 2.75
C ILE A 139 13.28 -32.94 3.25
N GLU A 140 14.55 -33.00 3.65
CA GLU A 140 15.26 -31.83 4.17
C GLU A 140 15.41 -30.73 3.11
N ALA A 141 15.65 -31.09 1.85
CA ALA A 141 15.71 -30.14 0.74
C ALA A 141 14.36 -29.45 0.49
N VAL A 142 13.27 -30.22 0.43
CA VAL A 142 11.92 -29.69 0.20
C VAL A 142 11.43 -28.89 1.41
N LYS A 143 11.77 -29.30 2.63
CA LYS A 143 11.50 -28.53 3.86
C LYS A 143 12.16 -27.15 3.82
N GLN A 144 13.34 -27.03 3.22
CA GLN A 144 14.07 -25.78 3.10
C GLN A 144 13.53 -24.88 1.99
N ASP A 145 13.24 -25.43 0.81
CA ASP A 145 12.62 -24.74 -0.32
C ASP A 145 11.74 -25.72 -1.10
N GLY A 146 10.42 -25.55 -1.04
CA GLY A 146 9.47 -26.42 -1.75
C GLY A 146 9.74 -26.56 -3.25
N ASN A 147 10.39 -25.59 -3.90
CA ASN A 147 10.80 -25.71 -5.31
C ASN A 147 11.86 -26.79 -5.56
N ALA A 148 12.46 -27.35 -4.51
CA ALA A 148 13.36 -28.49 -4.62
C ALA A 148 12.63 -29.75 -5.11
N LEU A 149 11.29 -29.83 -4.97
CA LEU A 149 10.48 -30.96 -5.45
C LEU A 149 10.78 -31.33 -6.91
N LYS A 150 11.00 -30.32 -7.78
CA LYS A 150 11.33 -30.55 -9.19
C LYS A 150 12.66 -31.28 -9.45
N PHE A 151 13.48 -31.46 -8.43
CA PHE A 151 14.76 -32.17 -8.50
C PHE A 151 14.74 -33.51 -7.74
N VAL A 152 13.63 -33.86 -7.11
CA VAL A 152 13.44 -35.15 -6.45
C VAL A 152 13.24 -36.21 -7.53
N GLY A 153 14.08 -37.25 -7.54
CA GLY A 153 14.00 -38.34 -8.49
C GLY A 153 12.86 -39.32 -8.19
N GLU A 154 12.74 -39.74 -6.94
CA GLU A 154 11.68 -40.63 -6.46
C GLU A 154 10.78 -39.87 -5.47
N GLN A 155 9.56 -39.55 -5.89
CA GLN A 155 8.62 -38.75 -5.10
C GLN A 155 7.75 -39.65 -4.20
N THR A 156 7.83 -39.45 -2.88
CA THR A 156 6.87 -40.02 -1.92
C THR A 156 5.72 -39.04 -1.66
N GLU A 157 4.57 -39.55 -1.21
CA GLU A 157 3.41 -38.72 -0.88
C GLU A 157 3.75 -37.66 0.18
N ASP A 158 4.55 -38.01 1.19
CA ASP A 158 5.00 -37.09 2.24
C ASP A 158 5.85 -35.94 1.69
N ILE A 159 6.78 -36.23 0.76
CA ILE A 159 7.60 -35.20 0.10
C ILE A 159 6.70 -34.25 -0.71
N CYS A 160 5.76 -34.80 -1.47
CA CYS A 160 4.82 -34.02 -2.26
C CYS A 160 3.92 -33.14 -1.38
N LEU A 161 3.34 -33.71 -0.31
CA LEU A 161 2.53 -32.98 0.67
C LEU A 161 3.31 -31.86 1.34
N LEU A 162 4.57 -32.11 1.71
CA LEU A 162 5.45 -31.10 2.30
C LEU A 162 5.67 -29.92 1.35
N ALA A 163 5.86 -30.19 0.04
CA ALA A 163 6.03 -29.15 -0.97
C ALA A 163 4.75 -28.33 -1.19
N VAL A 164 3.61 -28.99 -1.45
CA VAL A 164 2.36 -28.29 -1.78
C VAL A 164 1.75 -27.54 -0.59
N ARG A 165 2.11 -27.90 0.65
CA ARG A 165 1.78 -27.12 1.86
C ARG A 165 2.52 -25.79 1.94
N GLN A 166 3.70 -25.68 1.32
CA GLN A 166 4.43 -24.40 1.24
C GLN A 166 3.93 -23.54 0.09
N ASP A 167 3.63 -24.15 -1.06
CA ASP A 167 3.08 -23.48 -2.23
C ASP A 167 2.30 -24.49 -3.09
N GLY A 168 0.97 -24.36 -3.13
CA GLY A 168 0.07 -25.23 -3.87
C GLY A 168 0.31 -25.22 -5.39
N SER A 169 0.98 -24.19 -5.94
CA SER A 169 1.37 -24.15 -7.35
C SER A 169 2.46 -25.18 -7.70
N LEU A 170 3.12 -25.75 -6.70
CA LEU A 170 4.10 -26.83 -6.87
C LEU A 170 3.46 -28.16 -7.25
N LEU A 171 2.12 -28.27 -7.21
CA LEU A 171 1.38 -29.42 -7.75
C LEU A 171 1.77 -29.75 -9.20
N LYS A 172 2.18 -28.74 -9.97
CA LYS A 172 2.68 -28.92 -11.35
C LYS A 172 3.95 -29.78 -11.47
N TYR A 173 4.67 -29.98 -10.37
CA TYR A 173 5.88 -30.81 -10.30
C TYR A 173 5.61 -32.18 -9.67
N VAL A 174 4.39 -32.45 -9.21
CA VAL A 174 4.01 -33.75 -8.64
C VAL A 174 3.72 -34.72 -9.77
N GLU A 175 4.43 -35.85 -9.78
CA GLU A 175 4.28 -36.88 -10.82
C GLU A 175 3.02 -37.73 -10.60
N THR A 176 2.84 -38.24 -9.38
CA THR A 176 1.66 -39.02 -8.98
C THR A 176 0.77 -38.18 -8.09
N GLN A 177 -0.35 -37.71 -8.65
CA GLN A 177 -1.30 -36.84 -7.95
C GLN A 177 -2.36 -37.66 -7.21
N THR A 178 -2.20 -37.82 -5.90
CA THR A 178 -3.25 -38.36 -5.02
C THR A 178 -4.31 -37.30 -4.75
N GLU A 179 -5.49 -37.74 -4.30
CA GLU A 179 -6.58 -36.84 -3.94
C GLU A 179 -6.17 -35.93 -2.76
N GLU A 180 -5.44 -36.46 -1.78
CA GLU A 180 -4.96 -35.69 -0.63
C GLU A 180 -3.97 -34.59 -1.05
N ILE A 181 -3.00 -34.90 -1.93
CA ILE A 181 -2.06 -33.91 -2.46
C ILE A 181 -2.81 -32.81 -3.22
N CYS A 182 -3.75 -33.18 -4.08
CA CYS A 182 -4.54 -32.22 -4.86
C CYS A 182 -5.38 -31.31 -3.94
N ILE A 183 -6.12 -31.88 -2.98
CA ILE A 183 -6.93 -31.10 -2.03
C ILE A 183 -6.04 -30.17 -1.22
N THR A 184 -4.89 -30.65 -0.75
CA THR A 184 -3.95 -29.83 0.03
C THR A 184 -3.41 -28.66 -0.79
N ALA A 185 -3.01 -28.92 -2.04
CA ALA A 185 -2.56 -27.88 -2.97
C ALA A 185 -3.66 -26.82 -3.25
N ILE A 186 -4.89 -27.27 -3.50
CA ILE A 186 -6.05 -26.39 -3.77
C ILE A 186 -6.39 -25.54 -2.54
N ARG A 187 -6.30 -26.10 -1.33
CA ARG A 187 -6.54 -25.38 -0.07
C ARG A 187 -5.52 -24.27 0.17
N GLU A 188 -4.25 -24.51 -0.17
CA GLU A 188 -3.22 -23.48 -0.07
C GLU A 188 -3.43 -22.41 -1.16
N LYS A 189 -3.56 -22.83 -2.42
CA LYS A 189 -3.84 -21.94 -3.56
C LYS A 189 -4.95 -22.50 -4.42
N HIS A 190 -6.10 -21.83 -4.38
CA HIS A 190 -7.31 -22.26 -5.10
C HIS A 190 -7.10 -22.46 -6.61
N PHE A 191 -6.20 -21.70 -7.25
CA PHE A 191 -5.88 -21.85 -8.67
C PHE A 191 -5.03 -23.09 -8.99
N ALA A 192 -4.47 -23.79 -8.00
CA ALA A 192 -3.73 -25.04 -8.19
C ALA A 192 -4.58 -26.12 -8.89
N LEU A 193 -5.92 -25.97 -8.89
CA LEU A 193 -6.84 -26.78 -9.69
C LEU A 193 -6.44 -26.85 -11.19
N CYS A 194 -5.79 -25.82 -11.72
CA CYS A 194 -5.30 -25.84 -13.11
C CYS A 194 -4.18 -26.87 -13.35
N TYR A 195 -3.43 -27.23 -12.31
CA TYR A 195 -2.34 -28.22 -12.36
C TYR A 195 -2.81 -29.64 -12.03
N VAL A 196 -4.05 -29.82 -11.59
CA VAL A 196 -4.65 -31.15 -11.40
C VAL A 196 -4.78 -31.82 -12.77
N GLY A 197 -4.15 -32.98 -12.94
CA GLY A 197 -4.16 -33.75 -14.17
C GLY A 197 -5.54 -34.32 -14.50
N LYS A 198 -6.18 -34.98 -13.52
CA LYS A 198 -7.56 -35.50 -13.66
C LYS A 198 -8.49 -34.81 -12.67
N GLN A 199 -9.30 -33.88 -13.17
CA GLN A 199 -10.27 -33.17 -12.34
C GLN A 199 -11.49 -34.06 -12.04
N THR A 200 -11.78 -34.28 -10.75
CA THR A 200 -13.00 -34.95 -10.29
C THR A 200 -14.01 -33.92 -9.80
N TYR A 201 -15.29 -34.32 -9.70
CA TYR A 201 -16.32 -33.46 -9.14
C TYR A 201 -15.97 -33.00 -7.72
N GLU A 202 -15.47 -33.89 -6.86
CA GLU A 202 -15.11 -33.56 -5.48
C GLU A 202 -13.93 -32.58 -5.37
N LEU A 203 -12.91 -32.72 -6.22
CA LEU A 203 -11.79 -31.77 -6.26
C LEU A 203 -12.26 -30.37 -6.70
N CYS A 204 -13.06 -30.32 -7.76
CA CYS A 204 -13.64 -29.05 -8.24
C CYS A 204 -14.57 -28.44 -7.19
N LEU A 205 -15.38 -29.25 -6.51
CA LEU A 205 -16.28 -28.79 -5.44
C LEU A 205 -15.50 -28.21 -4.26
N ASN A 206 -14.43 -28.88 -3.82
CA ASN A 206 -13.54 -28.34 -2.78
C ASN A 206 -12.93 -27.00 -3.22
N ALA A 207 -12.45 -26.90 -4.45
CA ALA A 207 -11.86 -25.66 -4.97
C ALA A 207 -12.84 -24.49 -4.99
N VAL A 208 -14.09 -24.72 -5.42
CA VAL A 208 -15.11 -23.65 -5.46
C VAL A 208 -15.60 -23.26 -4.07
N LYS A 209 -15.69 -24.21 -3.12
CA LYS A 209 -16.04 -23.93 -1.72
C LYS A 209 -15.04 -22.98 -1.05
N HIS A 210 -13.75 -23.10 -1.40
CA HIS A 210 -12.72 -22.20 -0.89
C HIS A 210 -12.68 -20.86 -1.62
N ASN A 211 -12.90 -20.85 -2.94
CA ASN A 211 -12.97 -19.63 -3.73
C ASN A 211 -13.83 -19.84 -4.98
N GLY A 212 -14.93 -19.08 -5.09
CA GLY A 212 -15.85 -19.19 -6.23
C GLY A 212 -15.19 -18.94 -7.59
N ASN A 213 -14.12 -18.15 -7.65
CA ASN A 213 -13.39 -17.89 -8.90
C ASN A 213 -12.56 -19.08 -9.38
N SER A 214 -12.40 -20.14 -8.58
CA SER A 214 -11.79 -21.40 -9.03
C SER A 214 -12.52 -22.04 -10.20
N LEU A 215 -13.79 -21.66 -10.42
CA LEU A 215 -14.61 -22.07 -11.55
C LEU A 215 -13.93 -21.82 -12.91
N CYS A 216 -13.06 -20.81 -13.02
CA CYS A 216 -12.33 -20.52 -14.26
C CYS A 216 -11.26 -21.55 -14.63
N TYR A 217 -10.83 -22.39 -13.68
CA TYR A 217 -9.81 -23.44 -13.90
C TYR A 217 -10.41 -24.82 -14.18
N ILE A 218 -11.74 -24.95 -14.20
CA ILE A 218 -12.41 -26.21 -14.47
C ILE A 218 -12.39 -26.52 -15.97
N ARG A 219 -11.90 -27.71 -16.32
CA ARG A 219 -11.96 -28.29 -17.65
C ARG A 219 -13.28 -29.03 -17.81
N TRP A 220 -14.32 -28.28 -18.18
CA TRP A 220 -15.69 -28.77 -18.26
C TRP A 220 -15.89 -29.97 -19.19
N GLU A 221 -15.10 -30.08 -20.26
CA GLU A 221 -15.20 -31.18 -21.23
C GLU A 221 -14.65 -32.50 -20.67
N GLU A 222 -13.71 -32.44 -19.73
CA GLU A 222 -13.10 -33.60 -19.08
C GLU A 222 -13.84 -34.01 -17.81
N LEU A 223 -14.64 -33.11 -17.24
CA LEU A 223 -15.34 -33.34 -15.97
C LEU A 223 -16.53 -34.28 -16.18
N ASN A 224 -16.35 -35.55 -15.81
CA ASN A 224 -17.42 -36.55 -15.81
C ASN A 224 -18.41 -36.32 -14.64
N ALA A 225 -19.27 -35.31 -14.77
CA ALA A 225 -20.28 -34.96 -13.77
C ALA A 225 -21.69 -34.88 -14.38
N SER A 226 -22.70 -35.23 -13.58
CA SER A 226 -24.10 -35.06 -13.99
C SER A 226 -24.46 -33.59 -14.18
N LYS A 227 -25.49 -33.29 -14.98
CA LYS A 227 -26.01 -31.91 -15.12
C LYS A 227 -26.50 -31.29 -13.82
N ASN A 228 -26.85 -32.11 -12.82
CA ASN A 228 -27.22 -31.62 -11.49
C ASN A 228 -25.98 -31.27 -10.68
N ASN A 229 -24.95 -32.12 -10.70
CA ASN A 229 -23.66 -31.83 -10.07
C ASN A 229 -23.01 -30.56 -10.64
N ILE A 230 -23.03 -30.38 -11.97
CA ILE A 230 -22.52 -29.15 -12.60
C ILE A 230 -23.30 -27.92 -12.11
N TYR A 231 -24.62 -28.04 -11.97
CA TYR A 231 -25.44 -26.94 -11.46
C TYR A 231 -25.13 -26.60 -10.01
N GLU A 232 -25.03 -27.60 -9.13
CA GLU A 232 -24.68 -27.40 -7.71
C GLU A 232 -23.28 -26.80 -7.56
N LEU A 233 -22.32 -27.25 -8.37
CA LEU A 233 -20.98 -26.70 -8.38
C LEU A 233 -20.95 -25.23 -8.81
N CYS A 234 -21.71 -24.87 -9.86
CA CYS A 234 -21.87 -23.49 -10.29
C CYS A 234 -22.58 -22.63 -9.22
N LEU A 235 -23.61 -23.19 -8.58
CA LEU A 235 -24.36 -22.53 -7.52
C LEU A 235 -23.48 -22.25 -6.30
N GLU A 236 -22.65 -23.22 -5.90
CA GLU A 236 -21.70 -23.05 -4.81
C GLU A 236 -20.66 -21.97 -5.15
N ALA A 237 -20.09 -21.99 -6.36
CA ALA A 237 -19.18 -20.95 -6.80
C ALA A 237 -19.80 -19.54 -6.73
N VAL A 238 -21.04 -19.41 -7.20
CA VAL A 238 -21.80 -18.16 -7.18
C VAL A 238 -22.11 -17.71 -5.76
N ARG A 239 -22.38 -18.63 -4.84
CA ARG A 239 -22.62 -18.33 -3.42
C ARG A 239 -21.38 -17.78 -2.72
N GLN A 240 -20.20 -18.29 -3.07
CA GLN A 240 -18.92 -17.84 -2.52
C GLN A 240 -18.50 -16.48 -3.11
N ASP A 241 -18.64 -16.31 -4.43
CA ASP A 241 -18.41 -15.03 -5.11
C ASP A 241 -19.38 -14.89 -6.29
N GLY A 242 -20.31 -13.95 -6.20
CA GLY A 242 -21.28 -13.68 -7.26
C GLY A 242 -20.62 -13.37 -8.60
N ARG A 243 -19.39 -12.84 -8.60
CA ARG A 243 -18.64 -12.51 -9.82
C ARG A 243 -18.28 -13.75 -10.64
N SER A 244 -18.23 -14.93 -10.03
CA SER A 244 -17.96 -16.20 -10.73
C SER A 244 -18.94 -16.52 -11.85
N ILE A 245 -20.11 -15.86 -11.88
CA ILE A 245 -21.11 -15.96 -12.96
C ILE A 245 -20.52 -15.69 -14.35
N VAL A 246 -19.44 -14.91 -14.45
CA VAL A 246 -18.75 -14.63 -15.73
C VAL A 246 -18.20 -15.89 -16.40
N TYR A 247 -17.90 -16.93 -15.63
CA TYR A 247 -17.38 -18.20 -16.13
C TYR A 247 -18.48 -19.20 -16.49
N ILE A 248 -19.74 -18.88 -16.21
CA ILE A 248 -20.90 -19.76 -16.43
C ILE A 248 -21.61 -19.35 -17.73
N ASN A 249 -21.68 -20.28 -18.68
CA ASN A 249 -22.48 -20.13 -19.89
C ASN A 249 -22.90 -21.49 -20.46
N GLU A 250 -23.84 -21.49 -21.41
CA GLU A 250 -24.36 -22.71 -22.04
C GLU A 250 -23.28 -23.55 -22.73
N ARG A 251 -22.28 -22.91 -23.36
CA ARG A 251 -21.23 -23.61 -24.11
C ARG A 251 -20.35 -24.43 -23.17
N ASN A 252 -19.87 -23.81 -22.10
CA ASN A 252 -18.94 -24.46 -21.18
C ASN A 252 -19.66 -25.45 -20.27
N THR A 253 -20.80 -25.07 -19.68
CA THR A 253 -21.46 -25.86 -18.63
C THR A 253 -22.55 -26.80 -19.15
N LYS A 254 -23.01 -26.62 -20.40
CA LYS A 254 -24.14 -27.35 -21.00
C LYS A 254 -25.45 -27.26 -20.19
N LEU A 255 -25.55 -26.27 -19.30
CA LEU A 255 -26.75 -25.97 -18.52
C LEU A 255 -27.79 -25.24 -19.39
N SER A 256 -29.08 -25.43 -19.08
CA SER A 256 -30.15 -24.70 -19.76
C SER A 256 -30.16 -23.23 -19.38
N LYS A 257 -30.67 -22.37 -20.26
CA LYS A 257 -30.89 -20.94 -19.97
C LYS A 257 -31.68 -20.70 -18.68
N GLU A 258 -32.67 -21.54 -18.38
CA GLU A 258 -33.43 -21.45 -17.13
C GLU A 258 -32.54 -21.60 -15.89
N LYS A 259 -31.66 -22.62 -15.87
CA LYS A 259 -30.70 -22.81 -14.77
C LYS A 259 -29.74 -21.63 -14.66
N ILE A 260 -29.23 -21.12 -15.79
CA ILE A 260 -28.31 -19.97 -15.79
C ILE A 260 -29.01 -18.68 -15.33
N ARG A 261 -30.29 -18.47 -15.65
CA ARG A 261 -31.09 -17.35 -15.12
C ARG A 261 -31.23 -17.42 -13.60
N LYS A 262 -31.48 -18.60 -13.04
CA LYS A 262 -31.50 -18.81 -11.57
C LYS A 262 -30.15 -18.50 -10.93
N LEU A 263 -29.05 -18.98 -11.54
CA LEU A 263 -27.68 -18.66 -11.09
C LEU A 263 -27.38 -17.16 -11.19
N SER A 264 -27.85 -16.49 -12.24
CA SER A 264 -27.66 -15.05 -12.42
C SER A 264 -28.35 -14.24 -11.33
N LEU A 265 -29.56 -14.64 -10.92
CA LEU A 265 -30.26 -14.01 -9.81
C LEU A 265 -29.50 -14.21 -8.49
N GLU A 266 -29.03 -15.42 -8.21
CA GLU A 266 -28.21 -15.69 -7.03
C GLU A 266 -26.89 -14.92 -7.07
N ALA A 267 -26.26 -14.80 -8.23
CA ALA A 267 -25.04 -14.02 -8.41
C ALA A 267 -25.25 -12.56 -8.05
N VAL A 268 -26.33 -11.96 -8.51
CA VAL A 268 -26.69 -10.59 -8.16
C VAL A 268 -26.95 -10.44 -6.67
N ARG A 269 -27.64 -11.39 -6.02
CA ARG A 269 -27.81 -11.41 -4.54
C ARG A 269 -26.47 -11.47 -3.80
N LYS A 270 -25.47 -12.07 -4.41
CA LYS A 270 -24.09 -12.17 -3.90
C LYS A 270 -23.18 -11.03 -4.41
N GLY A 271 -23.77 -9.92 -4.88
CA GLY A 271 -23.06 -8.71 -5.24
C GLY A 271 -22.43 -8.71 -6.63
N ALA A 272 -22.85 -9.61 -7.53
CA ALA A 272 -22.43 -9.53 -8.92
C ALA A 272 -23.00 -8.27 -9.60
N PRO A 273 -22.16 -7.46 -10.27
CA PRO A 273 -22.64 -6.33 -11.07
C PRO A 273 -23.55 -6.80 -12.22
N LEU A 274 -24.55 -6.00 -12.59
CA LEU A 274 -25.46 -6.34 -13.68
C LEU A 274 -24.73 -6.55 -15.01
N LEU A 275 -23.59 -5.87 -15.21
CA LEU A 275 -22.79 -5.97 -16.44
C LEU A 275 -22.20 -7.38 -16.65
N TYR A 276 -22.06 -8.18 -15.59
CA TYR A 276 -21.57 -9.56 -15.69
C TYR A 276 -22.66 -10.52 -16.19
N ILE A 277 -23.92 -10.11 -16.14
CA ILE A 277 -25.05 -10.92 -16.59
C ILE A 277 -25.30 -10.69 -18.08
N LYS A 278 -25.15 -11.75 -18.89
CA LYS A 278 -25.41 -11.72 -20.35
C LYS A 278 -26.91 -11.78 -20.67
N MET A 279 -27.66 -10.77 -20.24
CA MET A 279 -29.14 -10.75 -20.27
C MET A 279 -29.72 -10.99 -21.67
N SER A 280 -29.12 -10.39 -22.72
CA SER A 280 -29.58 -10.53 -24.11
C SER A 280 -29.52 -11.98 -24.62
N MET A 281 -28.57 -12.78 -24.12
CA MET A 281 -28.42 -14.18 -24.54
C MET A 281 -29.35 -15.12 -23.78
N LEU A 282 -29.72 -14.76 -22.55
CA LEU A 282 -30.46 -15.61 -21.61
C LEU A 282 -31.99 -15.54 -21.76
N GLY A 283 -32.52 -14.49 -22.40
CA GLY A 283 -33.96 -14.38 -22.70
C GLY A 283 -34.84 -14.25 -21.45
N PHE A 284 -34.47 -13.35 -20.54
CA PHE A 284 -35.27 -13.09 -19.33
C PHE A 284 -36.66 -12.52 -19.67
N SER A 285 -37.67 -12.95 -18.91
CA SER A 285 -38.98 -12.30 -18.93
C SER A 285 -38.91 -10.91 -18.31
N LYS A 286 -39.93 -10.07 -18.54
CA LYS A 286 -40.01 -8.73 -17.93
C LYS A 286 -40.03 -8.80 -16.39
N GLU A 287 -40.72 -9.78 -15.83
CA GLU A 287 -40.82 -9.99 -14.37
C GLU A 287 -39.48 -10.43 -13.78
N GLU A 288 -38.76 -11.32 -14.46
CA GLU A 288 -37.45 -11.78 -14.01
C GLU A 288 -36.41 -10.66 -14.09
N MET A 289 -36.42 -9.85 -15.16
CA MET A 289 -35.57 -8.67 -15.26
C MET A 289 -35.83 -7.69 -14.13
N ASN A 290 -37.10 -7.40 -13.83
CA ASN A 290 -37.47 -6.50 -12.74
C ASN A 290 -36.94 -7.02 -11.40
N THR A 291 -37.09 -8.32 -11.13
CA THR A 291 -36.57 -8.97 -9.91
C THR A 291 -35.05 -8.86 -9.85
N LEU A 292 -34.36 -9.13 -10.95
CA LEU A 292 -32.90 -9.05 -11.05
C LEU A 292 -32.39 -7.63 -10.80
N TYR A 293 -33.02 -6.62 -11.41
CA TYR A 293 -32.66 -5.22 -11.23
C TYR A 293 -32.90 -4.74 -9.81
N LEU A 294 -34.05 -5.09 -9.21
CA LEU A 294 -34.35 -4.76 -7.81
C LEU A 294 -33.31 -5.34 -6.86
N GLU A 295 -32.90 -6.59 -7.10
CA GLU A 295 -31.91 -7.23 -6.24
C GLU A 295 -30.51 -6.63 -6.42
N ALA A 296 -30.15 -6.23 -7.64
CA ALA A 296 -28.89 -5.54 -7.90
C ALA A 296 -28.82 -4.18 -7.19
N VAL A 297 -29.87 -3.37 -7.28
CA VAL A 297 -29.87 -2.05 -6.63
C VAL A 297 -29.90 -2.14 -5.11
N LYS A 298 -30.45 -3.22 -4.54
CA LYS A 298 -30.36 -3.48 -3.09
C LYS A 298 -28.92 -3.73 -2.63
N GLN A 299 -28.13 -4.43 -3.45
CA GLN A 299 -26.71 -4.67 -3.15
C GLN A 299 -25.86 -3.41 -3.40
N ASN A 300 -26.15 -2.69 -4.48
CA ASN A 300 -25.45 -1.47 -4.86
C ASN A 300 -26.40 -0.52 -5.61
N GLY A 301 -26.82 0.59 -4.98
CA GLY A 301 -27.79 1.52 -5.56
C GLY A 301 -27.36 2.11 -6.91
N LEU A 302 -26.06 2.17 -7.19
CA LEU A 302 -25.52 2.67 -8.46
C LEU A 302 -25.77 1.74 -9.65
N GLU A 303 -26.18 0.49 -9.43
CA GLU A 303 -26.53 -0.45 -10.51
C GLU A 303 -27.71 0.06 -11.37
N VAL A 304 -28.51 1.00 -10.86
CA VAL A 304 -29.60 1.64 -11.60
C VAL A 304 -29.14 2.30 -12.92
N ARG A 305 -27.86 2.70 -13.01
CA ARG A 305 -27.23 3.24 -14.23
C ARG A 305 -27.21 2.27 -15.41
N HIS A 306 -27.26 0.96 -15.12
CA HIS A 306 -27.30 -0.09 -16.14
C HIS A 306 -28.73 -0.46 -16.55
N VAL A 307 -29.75 0.16 -15.94
CA VAL A 307 -31.16 -0.15 -16.18
C VAL A 307 -31.79 0.91 -17.07
N ARG A 308 -32.12 0.52 -18.31
CA ARG A 308 -32.76 1.41 -19.29
C ARG A 308 -34.21 1.76 -18.92
N THR A 309 -34.99 0.75 -18.52
CA THR A 309 -36.41 0.93 -18.16
C THR A 309 -36.55 0.88 -16.64
N GLN A 310 -36.64 2.05 -16.02
CA GLN A 310 -36.67 2.19 -14.57
C GLN A 310 -38.11 2.29 -14.05
N THR A 311 -38.46 1.46 -13.07
CA THR A 311 -39.74 1.56 -12.34
C THR A 311 -39.60 2.51 -11.15
N SER A 312 -40.72 3.05 -10.66
CA SER A 312 -40.71 3.92 -9.46
C SER A 312 -40.14 3.19 -8.23
N GLU A 313 -40.48 1.91 -8.08
CA GLU A 313 -39.95 1.06 -7.00
C GLU A 313 -38.44 0.88 -7.09
N LEU A 314 -37.92 0.61 -8.31
CA LEU A 314 -36.48 0.47 -8.54
C LEU A 314 -35.74 1.77 -8.20
N CYS A 315 -36.21 2.91 -8.69
CA CYS A 315 -35.60 4.21 -8.40
C CYS A 315 -35.60 4.52 -6.90
N LEU A 316 -36.72 4.28 -6.21
CA LEU A 316 -36.81 4.48 -4.76
C LEU A 316 -35.85 3.55 -4.01
N THR A 317 -35.76 2.29 -4.41
CA THR A 317 -34.85 1.32 -3.79
C THR A 317 -33.40 1.73 -4.00
N ALA A 318 -33.04 2.17 -5.21
CA ALA A 318 -31.70 2.63 -5.54
C ALA A 318 -31.25 3.82 -4.69
N VAL A 319 -32.09 4.87 -4.58
CA VAL A 319 -31.74 6.07 -3.80
C VAL A 319 -31.77 5.84 -2.30
N LYS A 320 -32.60 4.90 -1.81
CA LYS A 320 -32.57 4.45 -0.41
C LYS A 320 -31.27 3.73 -0.06
N GLN A 321 -30.74 2.95 -0.99
CA GLN A 321 -29.45 2.29 -0.80
C GLN A 321 -28.31 3.33 -0.89
N ASN A 322 -28.30 4.17 -1.92
CA ASN A 322 -27.30 5.21 -2.15
C ASN A 322 -27.95 6.45 -2.77
N GLY A 323 -28.01 7.56 -2.04
CA GLY A 323 -28.66 8.79 -2.46
C GLY A 323 -28.05 9.41 -3.73
N LEU A 324 -26.75 9.15 -4.00
CA LEU A 324 -26.10 9.61 -5.22
C LEU A 324 -26.55 8.84 -6.47
N ALA A 325 -27.22 7.69 -6.32
CA ALA A 325 -27.84 6.98 -7.44
C ALA A 325 -28.87 7.84 -8.19
N LEU A 326 -29.34 8.94 -7.57
CA LEU A 326 -30.21 9.93 -8.19
C LEU A 326 -29.63 10.50 -9.50
N GLU A 327 -28.30 10.58 -9.64
CA GLU A 327 -27.62 10.97 -10.89
C GLU A 327 -28.12 10.17 -12.10
N TYR A 328 -28.41 8.88 -11.88
CA TYR A 328 -28.79 7.93 -12.93
C TYR A 328 -30.29 7.68 -13.01
N VAL A 329 -31.10 8.39 -12.23
CA VAL A 329 -32.56 8.28 -12.27
C VAL A 329 -33.15 9.10 -13.41
N ASN A 330 -33.84 8.44 -14.34
CA ASN A 330 -34.44 9.07 -15.51
C ASN A 330 -35.59 10.01 -15.14
N LYS A 331 -36.50 9.56 -14.25
CA LYS A 331 -37.68 10.31 -13.81
C LYS A 331 -37.59 10.66 -12.33
N GLN A 332 -37.17 11.89 -12.06
CA GLN A 332 -37.03 12.46 -10.72
C GLN A 332 -38.39 12.92 -10.16
N THR A 333 -39.13 12.00 -9.55
CA THR A 333 -40.35 12.37 -8.82
C THR A 333 -39.99 13.01 -7.48
N LYS A 334 -40.89 13.85 -6.94
CA LYS A 334 -40.71 14.48 -5.61
C LYS A 334 -40.32 13.45 -4.53
N ALA A 335 -40.99 12.29 -4.51
CA ALA A 335 -40.71 11.22 -3.56
C ALA A 335 -39.28 10.67 -3.69
N VAL A 336 -38.80 10.43 -4.93
CA VAL A 336 -37.43 9.93 -5.17
C VAL A 336 -36.40 10.97 -4.78
N CYS A 337 -36.61 12.25 -5.13
CA CYS A 337 -35.71 13.34 -4.76
C CYS A 337 -35.60 13.51 -3.24
N ILE A 338 -36.75 13.52 -2.55
CA ILE A 338 -36.80 13.62 -1.09
C ILE A 338 -36.05 12.46 -0.44
N GLU A 339 -36.27 11.23 -0.91
CA GLU A 339 -35.63 10.06 -0.34
C GLU A 339 -34.12 10.07 -0.59
N ALA A 340 -33.67 10.50 -1.77
CA ALA A 340 -32.26 10.65 -2.10
C ALA A 340 -31.55 11.65 -1.17
N VAL A 341 -32.14 12.84 -0.94
CA VAL A 341 -31.51 13.85 -0.06
C VAL A 341 -31.58 13.48 1.43
N LYS A 342 -32.59 12.72 1.85
CA LYS A 342 -32.61 12.13 3.20
C LYS A 342 -31.46 11.16 3.40
N GLN A 343 -31.15 10.34 2.39
CA GLN A 343 -30.06 9.37 2.43
C GLN A 343 -28.69 10.09 2.36
N ASN A 344 -28.52 11.00 1.39
CA ASN A 344 -27.32 11.80 1.18
C ASN A 344 -27.67 13.22 0.71
N GLY A 345 -27.45 14.24 1.55
CA GLY A 345 -27.79 15.63 1.26
C GLY A 345 -27.08 16.19 0.02
N LEU A 346 -25.90 15.67 -0.33
CA LEU A 346 -25.18 16.06 -1.54
C LEU A 346 -25.84 15.55 -2.83
N ALA A 347 -26.83 14.65 -2.74
CA ALA A 347 -27.65 14.27 -3.89
C ALA A 347 -28.41 15.45 -4.50
N LEU A 348 -28.56 16.57 -3.76
CA LEU A 348 -29.14 17.81 -4.25
C LEU A 348 -28.50 18.30 -5.56
N ARG A 349 -27.19 18.08 -5.75
CA ARG A 349 -26.46 18.47 -6.97
C ARG A 349 -27.00 17.82 -8.26
N HIS A 350 -27.74 16.72 -8.13
CA HIS A 350 -28.32 15.99 -9.27
C HIS A 350 -29.81 16.30 -9.46
N ILE A 351 -30.44 17.09 -8.59
CA ILE A 351 -31.87 17.43 -8.69
C ILE A 351 -32.09 18.51 -9.73
N LYS A 352 -32.90 18.20 -10.75
CA LYS A 352 -33.23 19.15 -11.83
C LYS A 352 -34.17 20.26 -11.36
N GLU A 353 -35.22 19.87 -10.63
CA GLU A 353 -36.26 20.77 -10.15
C GLU A 353 -36.22 20.85 -8.61
N GLN A 354 -35.62 21.93 -8.11
CA GLN A 354 -35.44 22.14 -6.67
C GLN A 354 -36.66 22.84 -6.05
N THR A 355 -37.23 22.24 -5.01
CA THR A 355 -38.20 22.92 -4.14
C THR A 355 -37.52 23.36 -2.84
N LEU A 356 -38.05 24.41 -2.19
CA LEU A 356 -37.53 24.87 -0.91
C LEU A 356 -37.50 23.75 0.14
N GLU A 357 -38.54 22.91 0.17
CA GLU A 357 -38.61 21.73 1.04
C GLU A 357 -37.42 20.79 0.82
N ILE A 358 -37.12 20.43 -0.43
CA ILE A 358 -35.99 19.54 -0.78
C ILE A 358 -34.66 20.18 -0.37
N CYS A 359 -34.46 21.46 -0.68
CA CYS A 359 -33.22 22.17 -0.34
C CYS A 359 -33.02 22.22 1.18
N ILE A 360 -34.07 22.56 1.94
CA ILE A 360 -34.02 22.57 3.40
C ILE A 360 -33.66 21.19 3.93
N MET A 361 -34.27 20.13 3.40
CA MET A 361 -33.97 18.76 3.82
C MET A 361 -32.53 18.36 3.52
N ALA A 362 -32.01 18.69 2.34
CA ALA A 362 -30.64 18.42 1.95
C ALA A 362 -29.63 19.13 2.86
N VAL A 363 -29.81 20.43 3.10
CA VAL A 363 -28.94 21.24 3.98
C VAL A 363 -29.04 20.80 5.44
N LYS A 364 -30.25 20.41 5.90
CA LYS A 364 -30.41 19.80 7.22
C LYS A 364 -29.63 18.50 7.35
N GLN A 365 -29.56 17.69 6.30
CA GLN A 365 -28.83 16.43 6.32
C GLN A 365 -27.31 16.67 6.25
N ASN A 366 -26.85 17.47 5.29
CA ASN A 366 -25.46 17.87 5.13
C ASN A 366 -25.37 19.37 4.77
N PRO A 367 -24.77 20.22 5.62
CA PRO A 367 -24.73 21.65 5.38
C PRO A 367 -23.94 22.05 4.13
N LEU A 368 -22.99 21.21 3.67
CA LEU A 368 -22.26 21.44 2.41
C LEU A 368 -23.19 21.40 1.18
N ALA A 369 -24.38 20.81 1.29
CA ALA A 369 -25.36 20.84 0.21
C ALA A 369 -25.81 22.26 -0.16
N LEU A 370 -25.55 23.27 0.68
CA LEU A 370 -25.84 24.67 0.38
C LEU A 370 -25.18 25.14 -0.93
N GLU A 371 -23.99 24.62 -1.25
CA GLU A 371 -23.28 24.88 -2.51
C GLU A 371 -24.17 24.61 -3.74
N TYR A 372 -25.05 23.63 -3.66
CA TYR A 372 -25.90 23.20 -4.77
C TYR A 372 -27.32 23.79 -4.74
N VAL A 373 -27.62 24.69 -3.80
CA VAL A 373 -28.93 25.34 -3.71
C VAL A 373 -29.00 26.50 -4.71
N ASN A 374 -29.89 26.39 -5.72
CA ASN A 374 -30.03 27.40 -6.77
C ASN A 374 -30.56 28.74 -6.25
N LYS A 375 -31.51 28.71 -5.30
CA LYS A 375 -32.12 29.89 -4.68
C LYS A 375 -31.92 29.85 -3.18
N GLN A 376 -30.89 30.55 -2.71
CA GLN A 376 -30.55 30.63 -1.30
C GLN A 376 -31.42 31.69 -0.61
N THR A 377 -32.12 31.30 0.46
CA THR A 377 -32.83 32.24 1.35
C THR A 377 -31.99 32.49 2.61
N PRO A 378 -32.18 33.62 3.32
CA PRO A 378 -31.50 33.84 4.60
C PRO A 378 -31.73 32.71 5.60
N GLU A 379 -32.93 32.12 5.62
CA GLU A 379 -33.29 31.00 6.50
C GLU A 379 -32.45 29.74 6.24
N ILE A 380 -32.30 29.33 4.97
CA ILE A 380 -31.51 28.13 4.63
C ILE A 380 -30.01 28.37 4.85
N CYS A 381 -29.52 29.59 4.58
CA CYS A 381 -28.14 29.98 4.85
C CYS A 381 -27.83 29.96 6.34
N ILE A 382 -28.67 30.59 7.18
CA ILE A 382 -28.51 30.58 8.65
C ILE A 382 -28.52 29.15 9.17
N MET A 383 -29.44 28.31 8.69
CA MET A 383 -29.51 26.91 9.07
C MET A 383 -28.24 26.13 8.72
N ALA A 384 -27.65 26.39 7.55
CA ALA A 384 -26.41 25.74 7.11
C ALA A 384 -25.22 26.16 7.98
N VAL A 385 -25.01 27.47 8.15
CA VAL A 385 -23.84 28.00 8.88
C VAL A 385 -23.89 27.67 10.37
N ARG A 386 -25.08 27.54 10.96
CA ARG A 386 -25.26 27.03 12.34
C ARG A 386 -24.81 25.59 12.52
N LYS A 387 -24.78 24.79 11.46
CA LYS A 387 -24.23 23.43 11.49
C LYS A 387 -22.73 23.39 11.17
N ASN A 388 -22.29 24.21 10.24
CA ASN A 388 -20.89 24.35 9.86
C ASN A 388 -20.63 25.78 9.36
N GLY A 389 -19.99 26.61 10.18
CA GLY A 389 -19.75 28.03 9.90
C GLY A 389 -18.91 28.26 8.66
N LEU A 390 -18.04 27.31 8.30
CA LEU A 390 -17.21 27.40 7.09
C LEU A 390 -18.03 27.34 5.80
N VAL A 391 -19.28 26.85 5.85
CA VAL A 391 -20.22 26.87 4.72
C VAL A 391 -20.59 28.29 4.29
N LEU A 392 -20.25 29.32 5.09
CA LEU A 392 -20.34 30.72 4.68
C LEU A 392 -19.65 30.99 3.34
N SER A 393 -18.59 30.24 3.00
CA SER A 393 -17.92 30.33 1.69
C SER A 393 -18.83 30.04 0.50
N TYR A 394 -19.93 29.30 0.71
CA TYR A 394 -20.91 28.94 -0.31
C TYR A 394 -22.15 29.84 -0.31
N VAL A 395 -22.22 30.83 0.58
CA VAL A 395 -23.33 31.79 0.62
C VAL A 395 -23.10 32.85 -0.46
N ASN A 396 -24.02 32.92 -1.43
CA ASN A 396 -23.93 33.85 -2.55
C ASN A 396 -24.17 35.31 -2.09
N GLU A 397 -25.29 35.53 -1.41
CA GLU A 397 -25.70 36.83 -0.85
C GLU A 397 -25.59 36.79 0.67
N GLN A 398 -24.52 37.38 1.19
CA GLN A 398 -24.28 37.45 2.63
C GLN A 398 -25.14 38.55 3.27
N SER A 399 -25.51 38.35 4.54
CA SER A 399 -26.12 39.39 5.37
C SER A 399 -25.45 39.39 6.74
N TYR A 400 -25.58 40.50 7.48
CA TYR A 400 -25.05 40.61 8.85
C TYR A 400 -25.43 39.40 9.70
N ASN A 401 -26.72 39.02 9.70
CA ASN A 401 -27.23 37.90 10.49
C ASN A 401 -26.62 36.55 10.08
N VAL A 402 -26.46 36.28 8.78
CA VAL A 402 -25.83 35.03 8.30
C VAL A 402 -24.36 34.98 8.73
N CYS A 403 -23.63 36.08 8.54
CA CYS A 403 -22.22 36.18 8.92
C CYS A 403 -22.04 36.01 10.42
N LEU A 404 -22.88 36.68 11.22
CA LEU A 404 -22.85 36.62 12.67
C LEU A 404 -23.08 35.19 13.18
N GLU A 405 -24.07 34.48 12.65
CA GLU A 405 -24.33 33.09 13.03
C GLU A 405 -23.20 32.15 12.58
N ALA A 406 -22.56 32.42 11.44
CA ALA A 406 -21.39 31.64 10.99
C ALA A 406 -20.18 31.81 11.92
N VAL A 407 -19.80 33.05 12.27
CA VAL A 407 -18.65 33.31 13.15
C VAL A 407 -18.90 32.88 14.59
N LYS A 408 -20.16 32.91 15.06
CA LYS A 408 -20.54 32.31 16.35
C LYS A 408 -20.26 30.81 16.35
N GLN A 409 -20.61 30.11 15.28
CA GLN A 409 -20.44 28.66 15.17
C GLN A 409 -18.96 28.28 15.00
N ASN A 410 -18.23 28.98 14.15
CA ASN A 410 -16.80 28.79 13.93
C ASN A 410 -16.16 30.14 13.59
N GLY A 411 -15.30 30.66 14.47
CA GLY A 411 -14.63 31.94 14.29
C GLY A 411 -13.85 32.06 12.99
N GLU A 412 -13.32 30.96 12.45
CA GLU A 412 -12.59 30.96 11.17
C GLU A 412 -13.46 31.37 9.99
N ALA A 413 -14.80 31.28 10.11
CA ALA A 413 -15.72 31.74 9.07
C ALA A 413 -15.54 33.24 8.74
N VAL A 414 -14.92 34.03 9.63
CA VAL A 414 -14.63 35.45 9.41
C VAL A 414 -13.84 35.69 8.12
N VAL A 415 -12.98 34.75 7.72
CA VAL A 415 -12.17 34.87 6.48
C VAL A 415 -12.99 34.79 5.21
N PHE A 416 -14.22 34.26 5.28
CA PHE A 416 -15.13 34.15 4.15
C PHE A 416 -16.15 35.29 4.09
N ILE A 417 -16.13 36.22 5.06
CA ILE A 417 -17.00 37.39 5.04
C ILE A 417 -16.51 38.36 3.95
N LYS A 418 -17.42 38.72 3.05
CA LYS A 418 -17.17 39.69 1.98
C LYS A 418 -17.50 41.10 2.48
N PHE A 419 -16.68 41.63 3.38
CA PHE A 419 -16.93 42.94 4.02
C PHE A 419 -17.22 44.06 3.02
N ASN A 420 -16.54 44.08 1.87
CA ASN A 420 -16.73 45.10 0.82
C ASN A 420 -18.08 45.01 0.09
N GLU A 421 -18.76 43.87 0.14
CA GLU A 421 -20.07 43.65 -0.48
C GLU A 421 -21.23 43.90 0.51
N LEU A 422 -20.93 44.07 1.80
CA LEU A 422 -21.90 44.27 2.86
C LEU A 422 -21.94 45.74 3.28
N ASN A 423 -23.11 46.37 3.23
CA ASN A 423 -23.33 47.71 3.78
C ASN A 423 -23.44 47.67 5.32
N LEU A 424 -22.35 47.31 6.01
CA LEU A 424 -22.30 47.25 7.48
C LEU A 424 -21.85 48.57 8.09
N SER A 425 -22.40 48.87 9.26
CA SER A 425 -21.86 49.88 10.17
C SER A 425 -20.53 49.41 10.80
N ASN A 426 -19.72 50.36 11.27
CA ASN A 426 -18.50 50.04 12.01
C ASN A 426 -18.79 49.18 13.26
N ASP A 427 -19.90 49.45 13.95
CA ASP A 427 -20.31 48.70 15.12
C ASP A 427 -20.61 47.23 14.78
N GLU A 428 -21.26 46.95 13.65
CA GLU A 428 -21.54 45.59 13.18
C GLU A 428 -20.25 44.84 12.80
N ILE A 429 -19.30 45.50 12.15
CA ILE A 429 -17.98 44.92 11.83
C ILE A 429 -17.24 44.57 13.12
N GLU A 430 -17.25 45.45 14.11
CA GLU A 430 -16.64 45.21 15.42
C GLU A 430 -17.27 44.03 16.14
N ILE A 431 -18.60 43.94 16.14
CA ILE A 431 -19.31 42.78 16.72
C ILE A 431 -18.89 41.49 16.03
N LEU A 432 -18.78 41.47 14.69
CA LEU A 432 -18.36 40.29 13.93
C LEU A 432 -16.93 39.87 14.30
N HIS A 433 -15.98 40.80 14.33
CA HIS A 433 -14.59 40.53 14.72
C HIS A 433 -14.49 40.03 16.16
N ILE A 434 -15.10 40.72 17.12
CA ILE A 434 -15.10 40.32 18.53
C ILE A 434 -15.72 38.93 18.69
N THR A 435 -16.81 38.64 17.98
CA THR A 435 -17.48 37.34 18.05
C THR A 435 -16.61 36.22 17.45
N ALA A 436 -15.95 36.49 16.32
CA ALA A 436 -15.02 35.55 15.70
C ALA A 436 -13.84 35.21 16.63
N ILE A 437 -13.21 36.23 17.24
CA ILE A 437 -12.09 36.06 18.18
C ILE A 437 -12.52 35.29 19.43
N LYS A 438 -13.72 35.56 19.96
CA LYS A 438 -14.30 34.79 21.08
C LYS A 438 -14.47 33.31 20.75
N SER A 439 -14.88 33.00 19.52
CA SER A 439 -15.11 31.63 19.06
C SER A 439 -13.79 30.89 18.78
N ASN A 440 -12.85 31.55 18.10
CA ASN A 440 -11.50 31.03 17.85
C ASN A 440 -10.48 32.18 17.93
N PRO A 441 -9.70 32.29 19.02
CA PRO A 441 -8.76 33.38 19.20
C PRO A 441 -7.68 33.50 18.11
N ILE A 442 -7.34 32.41 17.43
CA ILE A 442 -6.31 32.37 16.37
C ILE A 442 -6.69 33.30 15.19
N VAL A 443 -7.99 33.54 14.97
CA VAL A 443 -8.46 34.36 13.85
C VAL A 443 -8.09 35.84 13.98
N ILE A 444 -7.58 36.28 15.14
CA ILE A 444 -7.03 37.63 15.30
C ILE A 444 -5.92 37.93 14.28
N GLU A 445 -5.22 36.89 13.81
CA GLU A 445 -4.14 37.02 12.83
C GLU A 445 -4.60 37.48 11.45
N CYS A 446 -5.83 37.13 11.06
CA CYS A 446 -6.39 37.48 9.75
C CYS A 446 -7.29 38.73 9.77
N ILE A 447 -7.50 39.35 10.94
CA ILE A 447 -8.33 40.55 11.09
C ILE A 447 -7.51 41.82 10.85
N GLU A 448 -7.99 42.68 9.95
CA GLU A 448 -7.44 44.02 9.75
C GLU A 448 -7.65 44.89 11.00
N ASN A 449 -6.65 45.72 11.36
CA ASN A 449 -6.66 46.53 12.58
C ASN A 449 -6.76 45.72 13.90
N LYS A 450 -6.25 44.48 13.93
CA LYS A 450 -6.21 43.58 15.10
C LYS A 450 -5.82 44.23 16.43
N LYS A 451 -4.97 45.27 16.43
CA LYS A 451 -4.56 46.02 17.64
C LYS A 451 -5.75 46.51 18.47
N LYS A 452 -6.83 46.97 17.82
CA LYS A 452 -8.04 47.45 18.47
C LYS A 452 -8.70 46.37 19.34
N TYR A 453 -8.57 45.10 18.96
CA TYR A 453 -9.27 44.01 19.60
C TYR A 453 -8.42 43.29 20.65
N ILE A 454 -7.09 43.32 20.55
CA ILE A 454 -6.18 42.57 21.44
C ILE A 454 -6.36 42.98 22.91
N GLU A 455 -6.56 44.26 23.20
CA GLU A 455 -6.77 44.77 24.56
C GLU A 455 -8.09 44.28 25.20
N LEU A 456 -9.00 43.70 24.41
CA LEU A 456 -10.29 43.18 24.90
C LEU A 456 -10.20 41.72 25.37
N PHE A 457 -9.05 41.06 25.20
CA PHE A 457 -8.89 39.62 25.39
C PHE A 457 -7.63 39.27 26.20
N ASP A 458 -7.81 38.81 27.45
CA ASP A 458 -6.70 38.41 28.34
C ASP A 458 -5.90 37.19 27.84
N ASN A 459 -6.45 36.45 26.86
CA ASN A 459 -5.83 35.27 26.26
C ASN A 459 -5.04 35.58 24.98
N ILE A 460 -4.84 36.85 24.62
CA ILE A 460 -4.07 37.29 23.46
C ILE A 460 -3.08 38.36 23.92
N ILE A 461 -1.79 38.17 23.61
CA ILE A 461 -0.73 39.13 23.94
C ILE A 461 0.06 39.45 22.66
N LEU A 462 0.22 40.74 22.37
CA LEU A 462 0.94 41.25 21.21
C LEU A 462 2.26 41.91 21.64
N SER A 463 3.35 41.54 20.98
CA SER A 463 4.58 42.34 20.93
C SER A 463 4.73 42.96 19.55
N GLU A 464 4.69 44.29 19.51
CA GLU A 464 4.93 45.05 18.28
C GLU A 464 6.36 44.84 17.75
N ALA A 465 6.51 44.99 16.43
CA ALA A 465 7.81 44.96 15.78
C ALA A 465 8.70 46.11 16.31
N LYS A 466 9.94 45.78 16.71
CA LYS A 466 10.93 46.76 17.22
C LYS A 466 12.26 46.59 16.48
N GLY A 467 12.61 47.58 15.66
CA GLY A 467 13.80 47.50 14.80
C GLY A 467 13.69 46.38 13.77
N LYS A 468 14.61 45.40 13.79
CA LYS A 468 14.53 44.19 12.96
C LYS A 468 13.79 43.01 13.64
N ALA A 469 13.31 43.18 14.88
CA ALA A 469 12.46 42.18 15.53
C ALA A 469 11.06 42.26 14.93
N LYS A 470 10.54 41.12 14.48
CA LYS A 470 9.20 40.99 13.89
C LYS A 470 8.13 41.06 15.00
N GLU A 471 6.91 41.36 14.58
CA GLU A 471 5.73 41.25 15.45
C GLU A 471 5.59 39.80 15.94
N VAL A 472 5.22 39.65 17.23
CA VAL A 472 4.90 38.36 17.83
C VAL A 472 3.52 38.42 18.45
N ILE A 473 2.69 37.44 18.13
CA ILE A 473 1.39 37.25 18.76
C ILE A 473 1.46 35.97 19.58
N ALA A 474 1.04 36.03 20.84
CA ALA A 474 0.85 34.84 21.66
C ALA A 474 -0.63 34.68 21.97
N ILE A 475 -1.15 33.47 21.76
CA ILE A 475 -2.56 33.15 21.87
C ILE A 475 -2.69 31.93 22.78
N LYS A 476 -3.52 32.03 23.82
CA LYS A 476 -3.79 30.91 24.71
C LYS A 476 -4.90 30.05 24.16
N VAL A 477 -4.58 28.81 23.81
CA VAL A 477 -5.51 27.81 23.26
C VAL A 477 -5.44 26.56 24.14
N ASN A 478 -6.58 26.10 24.66
CA ASN A 478 -6.66 24.92 25.54
C ASN A 478 -5.70 24.94 26.76
N GLY A 479 -5.36 26.13 27.27
CA GLY A 479 -4.47 26.29 28.42
C GLY A 479 -3.00 26.50 28.07
N GLU A 480 -2.60 26.23 26.83
CA GLU A 480 -1.23 26.40 26.34
C GLU A 480 -1.08 27.69 25.52
N TRP A 481 0.10 28.30 25.58
CA TRP A 481 0.42 29.48 24.78
C TRP A 481 1.08 29.07 23.48
N LEU A 482 0.45 29.47 22.38
CA LEU A 482 0.96 29.32 21.03
C LEU A 482 1.44 30.68 20.53
N PHE A 483 2.53 30.67 19.78
CA PHE A 483 3.22 31.87 19.31
C PHE A 483 3.18 31.93 17.79
N THR A 484 3.07 33.15 17.27
CA THR A 484 3.14 33.43 15.84
C THR A 484 4.16 34.53 15.61
N VAL A 485 5.15 34.26 14.74
CA VAL A 485 6.24 35.18 14.40
C VAL A 485 6.59 35.06 12.92
N GLY A 486 6.41 36.15 12.17
CA GLY A 486 6.67 36.16 10.73
C GLY A 486 5.73 35.23 9.95
N CYS A 487 6.29 34.17 9.36
CA CYS A 487 5.53 33.17 8.58
C CYS A 487 5.26 31.86 9.33
N GLN A 488 5.65 31.80 10.61
CA GLN A 488 5.38 30.64 11.46
C GLN A 488 4.26 30.97 12.42
N ASN A 489 3.20 30.17 12.33
CA ASN A 489 1.98 30.35 13.11
C ASN A 489 1.82 29.16 14.04
N ASN A 490 1.22 29.40 15.21
CA ASN A 490 0.83 28.36 16.17
C ASN A 490 1.98 27.47 16.69
N ILE A 491 3.19 28.01 16.86
CA ILE A 491 4.33 27.25 17.40
C ILE A 491 4.34 27.26 18.93
N THR A 492 4.85 26.20 19.55
CA THR A 492 4.95 26.08 21.02
C THR A 492 5.97 27.06 21.61
N LYS A 493 5.92 27.27 22.94
CA LYS A 493 6.93 28.08 23.66
C LYS A 493 8.35 27.58 23.40
N ASP A 494 8.55 26.26 23.41
CA ASP A 494 9.86 25.64 23.19
C ASP A 494 10.36 25.81 21.75
N GLU A 495 9.49 25.61 20.76
CA GLU A 495 9.82 25.87 19.35
C GLU A 495 10.11 27.35 19.08
N PHE A 496 9.35 28.26 19.70
CA PHE A 496 9.60 29.69 19.62
C PHE A 496 10.96 30.06 20.24
N ILE A 497 11.29 29.50 21.40
CA ILE A 497 12.62 29.65 22.04
C ILE A 497 13.71 29.12 21.10
N GLU A 498 13.60 27.88 20.63
CA GLU A 498 14.57 27.26 19.73
C GLU A 498 14.83 28.16 18.52
N ARG A 499 13.77 28.71 17.92
CA ARG A 499 13.86 29.59 16.76
C ARG A 499 14.61 30.89 17.04
N ILE A 500 14.32 31.54 18.17
CA ILE A 500 15.04 32.75 18.60
C ILE A 500 16.54 32.48 18.77
N TYR A 501 16.92 31.24 19.11
CA TYR A 501 18.32 30.83 19.26
C TYR A 501 18.98 30.38 17.96
N ASN A 502 18.23 29.80 17.01
CA ASN A 502 18.77 29.12 15.82
C ASN A 502 18.59 29.86 14.47
N GLU A 503 17.69 30.84 14.33
CA GLU A 503 17.63 31.63 13.08
C GLU A 503 18.80 32.62 12.99
N GLY A 504 19.63 32.47 11.95
CA GLY A 504 20.89 33.19 11.72
C GLY A 504 20.76 34.69 11.34
N GLY A 505 19.96 35.46 12.07
CA GLY A 505 19.81 36.90 11.89
C GLY A 505 19.86 37.67 13.20
N GLY A 506 20.70 38.71 13.27
CA GLY A 506 20.62 39.73 14.34
C GLY A 506 21.77 39.82 15.34
N PHE A 507 22.89 39.12 15.14
CA PHE A 507 24.08 39.32 15.96
C PHE A 507 24.76 40.64 15.59
N ASP A 508 24.67 41.64 16.48
CA ASP A 508 25.38 42.91 16.34
C ASP A 508 26.83 42.73 16.83
N LEU A 509 27.77 42.64 15.88
CA LEU A 509 29.18 42.32 16.12
C LEU A 509 29.90 43.38 16.98
N GLU A 510 29.44 44.64 16.97
CA GLU A 510 30.07 45.72 17.74
C GLU A 510 29.62 45.73 19.21
N LYS A 511 28.38 45.33 19.50
CA LYS A 511 27.80 45.37 20.85
C LYS A 511 27.85 44.05 21.58
N GLY A 512 28.23 42.96 20.91
CA GLY A 512 28.30 41.61 21.49
C GLY A 512 26.94 41.06 21.93
N ILE A 513 25.83 41.65 21.47
CA ILE A 513 24.47 41.33 21.92
C ILE A 513 23.56 41.22 20.69
N ASN A 514 22.76 40.15 20.64
CA ASN A 514 21.66 40.07 19.67
C ASN A 514 20.48 40.93 20.16
N SER A 515 20.46 42.20 19.73
CA SER A 515 19.45 43.19 20.17
C SER A 515 18.01 42.80 19.81
N HIS A 516 17.83 42.03 18.73
CA HIS A 516 16.53 41.47 18.32
C HIS A 516 16.08 40.34 19.25
N ARG A 517 17.02 39.49 19.69
CA ARG A 517 16.75 38.39 20.64
C ARG A 517 16.27 38.90 21.99
N LYS A 518 16.82 40.02 22.49
CA LYS A 518 16.39 40.60 23.77
C LYS A 518 14.91 40.97 23.77
N VAL A 519 14.38 41.50 22.66
CA VAL A 519 12.96 41.83 22.51
C VAL A 519 12.07 40.61 22.72
N TYR A 520 12.41 39.47 22.09
CA TYR A 520 11.63 38.24 22.25
C TYR A 520 11.77 37.59 23.63
N LEU A 521 12.95 37.68 24.26
CA LEU A 521 13.16 37.21 25.64
C LEU A 521 12.40 38.05 26.66
N ASP A 522 12.34 39.38 26.47
CA ASP A 522 11.56 40.25 27.33
C ASP A 522 10.05 39.99 27.15
N PHE A 523 9.60 39.71 25.91
CA PHE A 523 8.23 39.28 25.64
C PHE A 523 7.87 37.99 26.37
N LEU A 524 8.77 36.99 26.37
CA LEU A 524 8.56 35.68 27.00
C LEU A 524 8.39 35.73 28.52
N LYS A 525 8.82 36.79 29.20
CA LYS A 525 8.63 36.95 30.67
C LYS A 525 7.17 37.05 31.10
N GLN A 526 6.26 37.26 30.15
CA GLN A 526 4.82 37.35 30.39
C GLN A 526 4.11 35.98 30.45
N PHE A 527 4.83 34.89 30.17
CA PHE A 527 4.31 33.51 30.05
C PHE A 527 5.18 32.52 30.81
#